data_AF-A0A4U0F1P0-F1
#
_entry.id   AF-A0A4U0F1P0-F1
#
_cell.length_a   1.000
_cell.length_b   1.000
_cell.length_c   1.000
_cell.angle_alpha   90.00
_cell.angle_beta   90.00
_cell.angle_gamma   90.00
#
_symmetry.space_group_name_H-M   'P 1'
#
loop_
_entity.id
_entity.type
_entity.pdbx_description
1 polymer ?
#
loop_
_entity_poly.entity_id
_entity_poly.type
_entity_poly.pdbx_seq_one_letter_code
_entity_poly.pdbx_strand_id
1 'polypeptide(L)'
;MPKGFVYILECSDGSYYTGSTIDIEKRLMEHKNGKGANHTKKRLPVQLVYLEEFQRIDDAFYREKQIQGWNRQKKDALIKNKQHLLPEIAMAYRDKEASRTSASKTKNKMVPKKHENTNKMYSFYSNGKLLITGEYTVLDGALALAIPTKYGQSLTVENINENKIVWTSLDYEGNKWFEVSFKFEQVVFPFLFEYSQETLLDNDISKTVLNILNTIHKENKTIFSNFIESGKGLKFITKLDFPRNWGLGSSSTLINNIANWAKVDAFKLLELTFGGSGYDIACAEHNFPITYQLENSYPNVKEVHFNPSFKNLLYFVHLNKKKNSREGIMEYNKNKKAISDKIKEINSITKNIISCTAIEEFNLLIEAHETIISSIIKQPTIKDLLFKDFNGFIKSLGAWGGDFILVSSTNNPSNYFKDKGYNTVIPYSKMVLN
;
A
#
# COMPACT_ATOMS: atom_id res chain seq x y z
N MET A 1 16.25 19.76 -17.15
CA MET A 1 16.99 20.36 -16.00
C MET A 1 16.94 19.37 -14.85
N PRO A 2 17.97 19.30 -13.99
CA PRO A 2 17.93 18.44 -12.82
C PRO A 2 16.84 18.90 -11.84
N LYS A 3 16.30 17.94 -11.08
CA LYS A 3 15.46 18.21 -9.91
C LYS A 3 16.21 19.08 -8.90
N GLY A 4 15.48 19.85 -8.12
CA GLY A 4 16.04 20.71 -7.09
C GLY A 4 15.39 20.52 -5.74
N PHE A 5 16.14 20.83 -4.70
CA PHE A 5 15.68 20.75 -3.33
C PHE A 5 15.89 22.08 -2.64
N VAL A 6 14.93 22.50 -1.81
CA VAL A 6 15.10 23.59 -0.83
C VAL A 6 15.11 23.00 0.56
N TYR A 7 16.02 23.47 1.39
CA TYR A 7 16.18 22.96 2.75
C TYR A 7 16.37 24.07 3.78
N ILE A 8 16.00 23.78 5.03
CA ILE A 8 16.31 24.61 6.20
C ILE A 8 17.11 23.79 7.20
N LEU A 9 18.25 24.30 7.63
CA LEU A 9 19.05 23.75 8.72
C LEU A 9 18.86 24.58 9.98
N GLU A 10 18.65 23.93 11.11
CA GLU A 10 18.79 24.51 12.44
C GLU A 10 20.24 24.34 12.92
N CYS A 11 20.84 25.43 13.35
CA CYS A 11 22.19 25.45 13.86
C CYS A 11 22.20 25.31 15.39
N SER A 12 23.36 25.01 15.97
CA SER A 12 23.55 24.88 17.43
C SER A 12 23.10 26.08 18.26
N ASP A 13 23.12 27.30 17.70
CA ASP A 13 22.63 28.53 18.33
C ASP A 13 21.12 28.75 18.13
N GLY A 14 20.42 27.74 17.61
CA GLY A 14 19.01 27.79 17.25
C GLY A 14 18.72 28.60 15.99
N SER A 15 19.73 29.15 15.28
CA SER A 15 19.49 29.93 14.05
C SER A 15 19.15 29.04 12.85
N TYR A 16 18.40 29.59 11.88
CA TYR A 16 18.06 28.88 10.65
C TYR A 16 18.89 29.33 9.46
N TYR A 17 19.44 28.34 8.73
CA TYR A 17 20.05 28.51 7.42
C TYR A 17 19.13 27.93 6.35
N THR A 18 18.89 28.67 5.28
CA THR A 18 18.09 28.20 4.14
C THR A 18 18.97 28.12 2.91
N GLY A 19 18.93 27.00 2.21
CA GLY A 19 19.66 26.79 0.96
C GLY A 19 18.87 25.95 -0.04
N SER A 20 19.37 25.88 -1.26
CA SER A 20 18.92 24.91 -2.26
C SER A 20 20.09 24.14 -2.86
N THR A 21 19.80 23.00 -3.49
CA THR A 21 20.80 22.13 -4.12
C THR A 21 20.14 21.15 -5.08
N ILE A 22 20.89 20.64 -6.05
CA ILE A 22 20.49 19.49 -6.87
C ILE A 22 20.83 18.14 -6.19
N ASP A 23 21.71 18.19 -5.19
CA ASP A 23 22.24 17.05 -4.45
C ASP A 23 22.22 17.40 -2.96
N ILE A 24 21.20 16.90 -2.27
CA ILE A 24 21.00 17.17 -0.84
C ILE A 24 22.02 16.44 0.03
N GLU A 25 22.44 15.24 -0.38
CA GLU A 25 23.38 14.40 0.37
C GLU A 25 24.74 15.07 0.51
N LYS A 26 25.34 15.41 -0.64
CA LYS A 26 26.63 16.07 -0.71
C LYS A 26 26.58 17.36 0.08
N ARG A 27 25.49 18.12 -0.06
CA ARG A 27 25.36 19.43 0.57
C ARG A 27 25.23 19.34 2.09
N LEU A 28 24.43 18.42 2.61
CA LEU A 28 24.34 18.18 4.06
C LEU A 28 25.67 17.71 4.64
N MET A 29 26.39 16.85 3.94
CA MET A 29 27.72 16.38 4.35
C MET A 29 28.74 17.51 4.40
N GLU A 30 28.73 18.40 3.41
CA GLU A 30 29.53 19.62 3.42
C GLU A 30 29.22 20.47 4.65
N HIS A 31 27.95 20.72 4.93
CA HIS A 31 27.52 21.48 6.11
C HIS A 31 27.98 20.83 7.42
N LYS A 32 27.74 19.53 7.62
CA LYS A 32 28.13 18.77 8.82
C LYS A 32 29.66 18.78 9.06
N ASN A 33 30.44 18.68 7.99
CA ASN A 33 31.91 18.67 8.05
C ASN A 33 32.55 20.07 8.09
N GLY A 34 31.76 21.13 8.29
CA GLY A 34 32.27 22.51 8.30
C GLY A 34 32.79 22.99 6.94
N LYS A 35 32.41 22.34 5.85
CA LYS A 35 32.71 22.70 4.46
C LYS A 35 31.53 23.42 3.76
N GLY A 36 30.40 23.57 4.44
CA GLY A 36 29.22 24.29 3.95
C GLY A 36 29.37 25.81 4.06
N ALA A 37 28.24 26.51 4.01
CA ALA A 37 28.22 27.97 4.05
C ALA A 37 28.89 28.55 5.32
N ASN A 38 29.47 29.75 5.20
CA ASN A 38 30.10 30.47 6.32
C ASN A 38 29.17 30.60 7.54
N HIS A 39 27.85 30.75 7.31
CA HIS A 39 26.85 30.81 8.38
C HIS A 39 26.85 29.53 9.23
N THR A 40 26.74 28.37 8.58
CA THR A 40 26.65 27.06 9.22
C THR A 40 27.98 26.56 9.74
N LYS A 41 29.10 26.87 9.07
CA LYS A 41 30.45 26.42 9.44
C LYS A 41 30.84 26.87 10.86
N LYS A 42 30.36 28.05 11.27
CA LYS A 42 30.62 28.63 12.59
C LYS A 42 29.64 28.17 13.68
N ARG A 43 28.63 27.34 13.34
CA ARG A 43 27.48 27.05 14.20
C ARG A 43 27.11 25.56 14.20
N LEU A 44 28.11 24.70 14.16
CA LEU A 44 27.94 23.26 14.24
C LEU A 44 27.59 22.81 15.68
N PRO A 45 26.87 21.70 15.87
CA PRO A 45 26.24 20.88 14.83
C PRO A 45 25.07 21.60 14.14
N VAL A 46 24.76 21.15 12.93
CA VAL A 46 23.58 21.60 12.18
C VAL A 46 22.65 20.41 11.92
N GLN A 47 21.35 20.63 12.04
CA GLN A 47 20.30 19.65 11.85
C GLN A 47 19.39 20.08 10.70
N LEU A 48 19.09 19.20 9.75
CA LEU A 48 18.12 19.48 8.69
C LEU A 48 16.71 19.38 9.27
N VAL A 49 15.94 20.47 9.20
CA VAL A 49 14.60 20.60 9.82
C VAL A 49 13.48 20.82 8.80
N TYR A 50 13.81 21.03 7.53
CA TYR A 50 12.83 21.14 6.44
C TYR A 50 13.47 20.78 5.10
N LEU A 51 12.74 20.07 4.23
CA LEU A 51 13.14 19.79 2.85
C LEU A 51 11.90 19.84 1.94
N GLU A 52 12.03 20.46 0.78
CA GLU A 52 10.99 20.58 -0.24
C GLU A 52 11.60 20.23 -1.60
N GLU A 53 11.00 19.26 -2.32
CA GLU A 53 11.46 18.79 -3.64
C GLU A 53 10.72 19.52 -4.76
N PHE A 54 11.46 19.91 -5.80
CA PHE A 54 10.97 20.52 -7.02
C PHE A 54 11.43 19.72 -8.24
N GLN A 55 10.58 19.67 -9.27
CA GLN A 55 10.91 19.02 -10.54
C GLN A 55 12.10 19.68 -11.25
N ARG A 56 12.38 20.95 -10.92
CA ARG A 56 13.44 21.73 -11.51
C ARG A 56 14.16 22.57 -10.46
N ILE A 57 15.46 22.74 -10.64
CA ILE A 57 16.31 23.49 -9.71
C ILE A 57 16.02 25.00 -9.69
N ASP A 58 15.53 25.59 -10.79
CA ASP A 58 15.10 26.99 -10.85
C ASP A 58 13.93 27.26 -9.89
N ASP A 59 12.96 26.36 -9.80
CA ASP A 59 11.85 26.46 -8.84
C ASP A 59 12.36 26.40 -7.39
N ALA A 60 13.33 25.52 -7.12
CA ALA A 60 13.97 25.44 -5.82
C ALA A 60 14.74 26.72 -5.48
N PHE A 61 15.48 27.31 -6.42
CA PHE A 61 16.16 28.60 -6.20
C PHE A 61 15.16 29.72 -5.92
N TYR A 62 14.05 29.77 -6.66
CA TYR A 62 12.99 30.76 -6.43
C TYR A 62 12.39 30.60 -5.03
N ARG A 63 12.10 29.36 -4.63
CA ARG A 63 11.58 29.05 -3.30
C ARG A 63 12.58 29.36 -2.18
N GLU A 64 13.86 29.07 -2.35
CA GLU A 64 14.92 29.46 -1.41
C GLU A 64 14.91 30.96 -1.18
N LYS A 65 14.84 31.77 -2.26
CA LYS A 65 14.80 33.24 -2.15
C LYS A 65 13.58 33.74 -1.40
N GLN A 66 12.42 33.14 -1.61
CA GLN A 66 11.23 33.45 -0.83
C GLN A 66 11.48 33.20 0.67
N ILE A 67 11.96 32.01 1.03
CA ILE A 67 12.14 31.60 2.42
C ILE A 67 13.27 32.36 3.11
N GLN A 68 14.35 32.73 2.41
CA GLN A 68 15.46 33.48 2.99
C GLN A 68 15.00 34.81 3.62
N GLY A 69 14.05 35.50 2.97
CA GLY A 69 13.45 36.74 3.48
C GLY A 69 12.37 36.55 4.55
N TRP A 70 12.04 35.31 4.93
CA TRP A 70 11.02 35.06 5.95
C TRP A 70 11.55 35.28 7.36
N ASN A 71 10.69 35.87 8.20
CA ASN A 71 10.92 35.94 9.63
C ASN A 71 10.89 34.53 10.27
N ARG A 72 11.34 34.43 11.53
CA ARG A 72 11.40 33.16 12.26
C ARG A 72 10.05 32.46 12.31
N GLN A 73 8.96 33.20 12.58
CA GLN A 73 7.61 32.65 12.68
C GLN A 73 7.12 32.00 11.37
N LYS A 74 7.40 32.61 10.21
CA LYS A 74 7.06 32.02 8.90
C LYS A 74 7.87 30.76 8.62
N LYS A 75 9.16 30.75 8.98
CA LYS A 75 10.00 29.54 8.85
C LYS A 75 9.53 28.43 9.78
N ASP A 76 9.19 28.75 11.02
CA ASP A 76 8.62 27.78 11.97
C ASP A 76 7.27 27.26 11.48
N ALA A 77 6.40 28.11 10.93
CA ALA A 77 5.14 27.70 10.33
C ALA A 77 5.39 26.76 9.14
N LEU A 78 6.41 27.01 8.31
CA LEU A 78 6.78 26.13 7.22
C LEU A 78 7.29 24.77 7.70
N ILE A 79 8.25 24.79 8.63
CA ILE A 79 8.83 23.60 9.27
C ILE A 79 7.74 22.73 9.91
N LYS A 80 6.75 23.35 10.56
CA LYS A 80 5.63 22.68 11.24
C LYS A 80 4.44 22.39 10.31
N ASN A 81 4.58 22.58 9.00
CA ASN A 81 3.52 22.40 8.02
C ASN A 81 2.22 23.22 8.27
N LYS A 82 2.34 24.37 8.93
CA LYS A 82 1.25 25.34 9.19
C LYS A 82 1.20 26.45 8.15
N GLN A 83 1.28 26.07 6.87
CA GLN A 83 1.35 27.04 5.77
C GLN A 83 0.11 27.94 5.68
N HIS A 84 -1.05 27.44 6.15
CA HIS A 84 -2.29 28.22 6.24
C HIS A 84 -2.19 29.44 7.18
N LEU A 85 -1.21 29.49 8.08
CA LEU A 85 -0.95 30.65 8.94
C LEU A 85 -0.07 31.71 8.26
N LEU A 86 0.58 31.37 7.14
CA LEU A 86 1.49 32.30 6.45
C LEU A 86 0.82 33.60 6.00
N PRO A 87 -0.44 33.62 5.51
CA PRO A 87 -1.14 34.87 5.19
C PRO A 87 -1.29 35.76 6.42
N GLU A 88 -1.72 35.21 7.56
CA GLU A 88 -1.88 35.96 8.81
C GLU A 88 -0.55 36.49 9.34
N ILE A 89 0.51 35.68 9.29
CA ILE A 89 1.86 36.07 9.72
C ILE A 89 2.49 37.09 8.76
N ALA A 90 2.03 37.15 7.50
CA ALA A 90 2.50 38.13 6.51
C ALA A 90 1.86 39.51 6.65
N MET A 91 0.75 39.65 7.37
CA MET A 91 0.07 40.94 7.56
C MET A 91 0.94 41.90 8.38
N ALA A 92 1.09 43.13 7.89
CA ALA A 92 1.80 44.18 8.61
C ALA A 92 1.02 44.56 9.88
N TYR A 93 1.71 45.04 10.92
CA TYR A 93 1.08 45.44 12.19
C TYR A 93 -0.02 46.51 12.01
N ARG A 94 0.06 47.32 10.94
CA ARG A 94 -0.93 48.36 10.58
C ARG A 94 -2.25 47.79 10.05
N ASP A 95 -2.24 46.61 9.43
CA ASP A 95 -3.45 45.96 8.88
C ASP A 95 -4.23 45.17 9.95
N LYS A 96 -3.57 44.85 11.08
CA LYS A 96 -4.22 44.21 12.23
C LYS A 96 -5.25 45.10 12.91
N GLU A 97 -5.07 46.42 12.91
CA GLU A 97 -6.04 47.35 13.51
C GLU A 97 -7.33 47.47 12.67
N ALA A 98 -7.22 47.45 11.34
CA ALA A 98 -8.37 47.47 10.44
C ALA A 98 -9.24 46.18 10.54
N SER A 99 -8.64 45.04 10.87
CA SER A 99 -9.38 43.78 11.09
C SER A 99 -10.05 43.68 12.47
N ARG A 100 -9.58 44.45 13.46
CA ARG A 100 -10.13 44.40 14.84
C ARG A 100 -11.39 45.25 15.00
N THR A 101 -11.57 46.29 14.18
CA THR A 101 -12.77 47.15 14.22
C THR A 101 -14.03 46.51 13.63
N SER A 102 -13.91 45.39 12.89
CA SER A 102 -15.07 44.65 12.36
C SER A 102 -15.49 43.41 13.17
N ALA A 103 -14.68 42.97 14.14
CA ALA A 103 -14.90 41.70 14.87
C ALA A 103 -15.42 41.86 16.32
N SER A 104 -15.91 43.05 16.70
CA SER A 104 -16.51 43.30 18.01
C SER A 104 -18.04 43.13 17.95
N LYS A 105 -18.53 41.88 17.84
CA LYS A 105 -19.91 41.49 18.21
C LYS A 105 -20.11 39.98 18.17
N THR A 106 -19.50 39.26 19.12
CA THR A 106 -20.06 38.07 19.81
C THR A 106 -18.96 37.41 20.64
N LYS A 107 -18.98 37.61 21.96
CA LYS A 107 -18.28 36.75 22.92
C LYS A 107 -19.32 36.09 23.80
N ASN A 108 -19.77 34.90 23.41
CA ASN A 108 -20.37 33.97 24.36
C ASN A 108 -19.24 33.17 25.02
N LYS A 109 -19.15 33.30 26.35
CA LYS A 109 -18.30 32.48 27.21
C LYS A 109 -18.79 31.02 27.12
N MET A 110 -18.01 30.16 26.49
CA MET A 110 -18.10 28.72 26.74
C MET A 110 -17.04 28.32 27.76
N VAL A 111 -17.52 27.83 28.90
CA VAL A 111 -16.76 27.17 29.95
C VAL A 111 -16.11 25.90 29.36
N PRO A 112 -14.83 25.59 29.64
CA PRO A 112 -14.22 24.36 29.16
C PRO A 112 -14.88 23.17 29.86
N LYS A 113 -15.63 22.35 29.09
CA LYS A 113 -16.09 21.04 29.55
C LYS A 113 -14.88 20.11 29.62
N LYS A 114 -14.80 19.38 30.74
CA LYS A 114 -13.81 18.35 31.08
C LYS A 114 -13.46 17.49 29.86
N HIS A 115 -12.15 17.31 29.62
CA HIS A 115 -11.61 16.34 28.69
C HIS A 115 -12.04 14.92 29.11
N GLU A 116 -13.05 14.38 28.44
CA GLU A 116 -13.28 12.94 28.42
C GLU A 116 -12.15 12.29 27.62
N ASN A 117 -11.34 11.52 28.33
CA ASN A 117 -10.20 10.79 27.81
C ASN A 117 -10.68 9.52 27.08
N THR A 118 -11.35 9.68 25.94
CA THR A 118 -11.64 8.54 25.05
C THR A 118 -10.52 8.44 24.04
N ASN A 119 -9.68 7.40 24.18
CA ASN A 119 -8.75 7.03 23.11
C ASN A 119 -9.58 6.66 21.89
N LYS A 120 -9.61 7.56 20.89
CA LYS A 120 -10.32 7.33 19.65
C LYS A 120 -9.71 6.13 18.94
N MET A 121 -10.54 5.16 18.60
CA MET A 121 -10.18 3.93 17.90
C MET A 121 -10.90 3.89 16.55
N TYR A 122 -10.18 3.49 15.51
CA TYR A 122 -10.71 3.27 14.17
C TYR A 122 -10.47 1.83 13.77
N SER A 123 -11.44 1.21 13.10
CA SER A 123 -11.34 -0.19 12.65
C SER A 123 -11.73 -0.30 11.18
N PHE A 124 -10.95 -1.05 10.43
CA PHE A 124 -11.12 -1.31 9.00
C PHE A 124 -10.95 -2.80 8.73
N TYR A 125 -11.60 -3.27 7.67
CA TYR A 125 -11.54 -4.66 7.24
C TYR A 125 -11.58 -4.73 5.72
N SER A 126 -10.81 -5.66 5.17
CA SER A 126 -10.74 -5.92 3.73
C SER A 126 -10.73 -7.42 3.48
N ASN A 127 -11.50 -7.87 2.49
CA ASN A 127 -11.56 -9.27 2.10
C ASN A 127 -10.28 -9.68 1.38
N GLY A 128 -9.81 -10.90 1.65
CA GLY A 128 -8.81 -11.57 0.83
C GLY A 128 -9.35 -11.87 -0.57
N LYS A 129 -8.49 -12.38 -1.45
CA LYS A 129 -8.79 -12.50 -2.88
C LYS A 129 -8.36 -13.82 -3.49
N LEU A 130 -9.11 -14.26 -4.49
CA LEU A 130 -8.75 -15.28 -5.45
C LEU A 130 -8.86 -14.70 -6.86
N LEU A 131 -7.85 -14.95 -7.69
CA LEU A 131 -7.90 -14.64 -9.12
C LEU A 131 -8.32 -15.92 -9.85
N ILE A 132 -9.50 -15.92 -10.47
CA ILE A 132 -10.05 -17.08 -11.17
C ILE A 132 -9.70 -17.05 -12.66
N THR A 133 -9.54 -15.88 -13.26
CA THR A 133 -9.05 -15.76 -14.64
C THR A 133 -8.23 -14.50 -14.81
N GLY A 134 -7.35 -14.49 -15.81
CA GLY A 134 -6.55 -13.33 -16.19
C GLY A 134 -5.18 -13.28 -15.53
N GLU A 135 -4.70 -14.40 -14.98
CA GLU A 135 -3.36 -14.55 -14.42
C GLU A 135 -2.32 -14.02 -15.42
N TYR A 136 -1.49 -13.09 -14.94
CA TYR A 136 -0.50 -12.33 -15.72
C TYR A 136 -1.07 -11.41 -16.80
N THR A 137 -1.98 -11.88 -17.64
CA THR A 137 -2.55 -11.11 -18.77
C THR A 137 -3.38 -9.91 -18.31
N VAL A 138 -3.87 -9.90 -17.06
CA VAL A 138 -4.49 -8.73 -16.43
C VAL A 138 -3.56 -7.51 -16.39
N LEU A 139 -2.23 -7.71 -16.35
CA LEU A 139 -1.23 -6.63 -16.42
C LEU A 139 -1.21 -5.93 -17.79
N ASP A 140 -1.69 -6.62 -18.83
CA ASP A 140 -1.74 -6.12 -20.20
C ASP A 140 -3.19 -5.91 -20.68
N GLY A 141 -4.12 -5.73 -19.73
CA GLY A 141 -5.50 -5.33 -20.03
C GLY A 141 -6.45 -6.46 -20.40
N ALA A 142 -6.12 -7.73 -20.09
CA ALA A 142 -7.12 -8.80 -20.14
C ALA A 142 -8.17 -8.63 -19.03
N LEU A 143 -9.41 -9.04 -19.33
CA LEU A 143 -10.51 -9.12 -18.40
C LEU A 143 -10.26 -10.26 -17.42
N ALA A 144 -10.14 -9.91 -16.14
CA ALA A 144 -9.92 -10.83 -15.04
C ALA A 144 -11.19 -11.00 -14.21
N LEU A 145 -11.45 -12.23 -13.76
CA LEU A 145 -12.45 -12.54 -12.73
C LEU A 145 -11.73 -12.70 -11.39
N ALA A 146 -12.03 -11.81 -10.44
CA ALA A 146 -11.52 -11.90 -9.07
C ALA A 146 -12.67 -12.09 -8.08
N ILE A 147 -12.43 -12.90 -7.06
CA ILE A 147 -13.44 -13.29 -6.08
C ILE A 147 -12.93 -12.98 -4.67
N PRO A 148 -13.72 -12.23 -3.86
CA PRO A 148 -13.39 -12.00 -2.47
C PRO A 148 -13.53 -13.29 -1.65
N THR A 149 -12.65 -13.47 -0.68
CA THR A 149 -12.71 -14.62 0.25
C THR A 149 -13.41 -14.25 1.55
N LYS A 150 -13.95 -15.24 2.25
CA LYS A 150 -14.49 -15.08 3.62
C LYS A 150 -13.42 -14.68 4.64
N TYR A 151 -12.16 -14.96 4.32
CA TYR A 151 -11.01 -14.56 5.10
C TYR A 151 -10.48 -13.22 4.61
N GLY A 152 -9.91 -12.42 5.49
CA GLY A 152 -9.37 -11.12 5.14
C GLY A 152 -8.29 -10.66 6.10
N GLN A 153 -8.22 -9.34 6.25
CA GLN A 153 -7.35 -8.69 7.19
C GLN A 153 -8.06 -7.49 7.82
N SER A 154 -7.91 -7.37 9.13
CA SER A 154 -8.36 -6.21 9.90
C SER A 154 -7.21 -5.27 10.21
N LEU A 155 -7.54 -3.98 10.34
CA LEU A 155 -6.67 -2.93 10.84
C LEU A 155 -7.41 -2.18 11.94
N THR A 156 -6.77 -2.03 13.10
CA THR A 156 -7.21 -1.11 14.14
C THR A 156 -6.16 -0.03 14.34
N VAL A 157 -6.59 1.22 14.47
CA VAL A 157 -5.72 2.37 14.74
C VAL A 157 -6.20 3.07 16.00
N GLU A 158 -5.35 3.14 17.01
CA GLU A 158 -5.62 3.72 18.32
C GLU A 158 -4.74 4.93 18.57
N ASN A 159 -5.29 5.96 19.22
CA ASN A 159 -4.48 7.04 19.76
C ASN A 159 -3.76 6.57 21.04
N ILE A 160 -2.47 6.90 21.16
CA ILE A 160 -1.66 6.62 22.36
C ILE A 160 -1.03 7.91 22.93
N ASN A 161 -0.59 7.87 24.18
CA ASN A 161 -0.02 9.02 24.90
C ASN A 161 1.51 9.16 24.74
N GLU A 162 2.11 8.35 23.86
CA GLU A 162 3.54 8.36 23.58
C GLU A 162 3.76 9.00 22.21
N ASN A 163 4.70 9.95 22.08
CA ASN A 163 5.01 10.63 20.81
C ASN A 163 5.77 9.72 19.82
N LYS A 164 5.11 8.67 19.35
CA LYS A 164 5.65 7.68 18.41
C LYS A 164 4.51 6.96 17.68
N ILE A 165 4.88 6.23 16.64
CA ILE A 165 4.03 5.25 15.98
C ILE A 165 4.45 3.87 16.46
N VAL A 166 3.50 3.08 16.94
CA VAL A 166 3.69 1.66 17.28
C VAL A 166 2.91 0.84 16.26
N TRP A 167 3.53 -0.21 15.74
CA TRP A 167 2.90 -1.15 14.83
C TRP A 167 3.01 -2.56 15.38
N THR A 168 1.89 -3.25 15.48
CA THR A 168 1.78 -4.64 15.92
C THR A 168 1.05 -5.44 14.84
N SER A 169 1.63 -6.57 14.42
CA SER A 169 0.97 -7.50 13.49
C SER A 169 0.69 -8.84 14.17
N LEU A 170 -0.56 -9.27 14.08
CA LEU A 170 -1.07 -10.53 14.62
C LEU A 170 -1.33 -11.53 13.49
N ASP A 171 -1.18 -12.82 13.80
CA ASP A 171 -1.56 -13.90 12.90
C ASP A 171 -3.04 -14.29 13.09
N TYR A 172 -3.47 -15.31 12.36
CA TYR A 172 -4.85 -15.79 12.38
C TYR A 172 -5.29 -16.42 13.70
N GLU A 173 -4.34 -16.86 14.53
CA GLU A 173 -4.60 -17.35 15.88
C GLU A 173 -4.62 -16.21 16.91
N GLY A 174 -4.23 -14.99 16.50
CA GLY A 174 -4.11 -13.82 17.36
C GLY A 174 -2.75 -13.68 18.03
N ASN A 175 -1.76 -14.50 17.66
CA ASN A 175 -0.41 -14.39 18.19
C ASN A 175 0.34 -13.25 17.51
N LYS A 176 1.12 -12.49 18.30
CA LYS A 176 1.98 -11.42 17.77
C LYS A 176 3.20 -12.03 17.08
N TRP A 177 3.33 -11.78 15.78
CA TRP A 177 4.49 -12.24 14.99
C TRP A 177 5.42 -11.11 14.57
N PHE A 178 5.01 -9.85 14.72
CA PHE A 178 5.84 -8.69 14.42
C PHE A 178 5.42 -7.47 15.22
N GLU A 179 6.41 -6.68 15.65
CA GLU A 179 6.22 -5.41 16.32
C GLU A 179 7.38 -4.46 15.99
N VAL A 180 7.07 -3.19 15.75
CA VAL A 180 8.06 -2.15 15.52
C VAL A 180 7.50 -0.81 16.00
N SER A 181 8.40 0.11 16.36
CA SER A 181 8.03 1.49 16.66
C SER A 181 8.89 2.48 15.88
N PHE A 182 8.30 3.58 15.45
CA PHE A 182 8.95 4.66 14.74
C PHE A 182 8.71 6.00 15.44
N LYS A 183 9.71 6.87 15.43
CA LYS A 183 9.48 8.28 15.71
C LYS A 183 8.78 8.93 14.52
N PHE A 184 7.97 9.96 14.74
CA PHE A 184 7.29 10.66 13.63
C PHE A 184 8.28 11.30 12.66
N GLU A 185 9.44 11.74 13.14
CA GLU A 185 10.49 12.33 12.30
C GLU A 185 11.00 11.33 11.26
N GLN A 186 11.08 10.04 11.61
CA GLN A 186 11.48 8.97 10.66
C GLN A 186 10.47 8.83 9.52
N VAL A 187 9.21 9.13 9.79
CA VAL A 187 8.10 9.00 8.82
C VAL A 187 7.95 10.26 7.97
N VAL A 188 8.03 11.42 8.60
CA VAL A 188 7.79 12.73 7.97
C VAL A 188 9.04 13.22 7.22
N PHE A 189 10.22 12.84 7.69
CA PHE A 189 11.51 13.29 7.15
C PHE A 189 12.45 12.10 6.88
N PRO A 190 12.06 11.12 6.04
CA PRO A 190 12.81 9.86 5.88
C PRO A 190 14.26 10.06 5.40
N PHE A 191 14.49 11.07 4.56
CA PHE A 191 15.81 11.47 4.09
C PHE A 191 16.77 11.89 5.21
N LEU A 192 16.29 12.30 6.40
CA LEU A 192 17.18 12.60 7.52
C LEU A 192 17.84 11.35 8.10
N PHE A 193 17.11 10.24 8.02
CA PHE A 193 17.45 8.99 8.68
C PHE A 193 18.21 8.06 7.73
N GLU A 194 17.87 8.06 6.44
CA GLU A 194 18.54 7.24 5.41
C GLU A 194 20.08 7.41 5.38
N TYR A 195 20.58 8.60 5.74
CA TYR A 195 22.02 8.92 5.77
C TYR A 195 22.63 8.95 7.18
N SER A 196 21.83 8.74 8.22
CA SER A 196 22.33 8.52 9.57
C SER A 196 22.45 7.02 9.80
N GLN A 197 23.58 6.54 10.33
CA GLN A 197 23.70 5.13 10.75
C GLN A 197 22.71 4.74 11.88
N GLU A 198 21.83 5.65 12.32
CA GLU A 198 20.75 5.40 13.28
C GLU A 198 19.57 4.59 12.70
N THR A 199 19.59 4.28 11.41
CA THR A 199 18.52 3.51 10.73
C THR A 199 18.92 2.07 10.49
N LEU A 200 19.51 1.40 11.48
CA LEU A 200 19.65 -0.06 11.45
C LEU A 200 18.29 -0.71 11.73
N LEU A 201 17.36 -0.55 10.78
CA LEU A 201 16.22 -1.46 10.68
C LEU A 201 16.76 -2.74 10.04
N ASP A 202 17.20 -3.68 10.87
CA ASP A 202 17.75 -4.97 10.43
C ASP A 202 16.69 -5.89 9.79
N ASN A 203 15.42 -5.47 9.75
CA ASN A 203 14.30 -6.26 9.26
C ASN A 203 13.60 -5.61 8.06
N ASP A 204 13.54 -6.32 6.94
CA ASP A 204 12.86 -5.90 5.70
C ASP A 204 11.37 -5.59 5.89
N ILE A 205 10.72 -6.22 6.87
CA ILE A 205 9.33 -5.93 7.23
C ILE A 205 9.22 -4.54 7.84
N SER A 206 10.14 -4.16 8.72
CA SER A 206 10.17 -2.81 9.31
C SER A 206 10.41 -1.74 8.25
N LYS A 207 11.30 -1.99 7.29
CA LYS A 207 11.52 -1.10 6.14
C LYS A 207 10.25 -0.95 5.29
N THR A 208 9.53 -2.05 5.08
CA THR A 208 8.27 -2.05 4.33
C THR A 208 7.20 -1.22 5.04
N VAL A 209 7.02 -1.40 6.36
CA VAL A 209 6.06 -0.61 7.15
C VAL A 209 6.44 0.87 7.14
N LEU A 210 7.73 1.19 7.33
CA LEU A 210 8.20 2.57 7.26
C LEU A 210 7.94 3.19 5.88
N ASN A 211 8.20 2.46 4.79
CA ASN A 211 7.92 2.93 3.45
C ASN A 211 6.42 3.23 3.24
N ILE A 212 5.52 2.36 3.70
CA ILE A 212 4.07 2.60 3.66
C ILE A 212 3.71 3.90 4.39
N LEU A 213 4.22 4.09 5.61
CA LEU A 213 3.95 5.30 6.41
C LEU A 213 4.50 6.57 5.73
N ASN A 214 5.70 6.48 5.13
CA ASN A 214 6.30 7.58 4.37
C ASN A 214 5.44 7.96 3.16
N THR A 215 4.98 6.95 2.40
CA THR A 215 4.13 7.17 1.23
C THR A 215 2.80 7.79 1.61
N ILE A 216 2.17 7.32 2.69
CA ILE A 216 0.94 7.93 3.22
C ILE A 216 1.16 9.40 3.59
N HIS A 217 2.25 9.71 4.29
CA HIS A 217 2.57 11.10 4.62
C HIS A 217 2.81 11.94 3.35
N LYS A 218 3.40 11.35 2.30
CA LYS A 218 3.60 12.01 1.02
C LYS A 218 2.28 12.40 0.36
N GLU A 219 1.32 11.49 0.33
CA GLU A 219 0.00 11.70 -0.29
C GLU A 219 -0.95 12.53 0.60
N ASN A 220 -0.82 12.43 1.93
CA ASN A 220 -1.59 13.21 2.91
C ASN A 220 -0.67 13.85 3.95
N LYS A 221 -0.19 15.05 3.64
CA LYS A 221 0.81 15.78 4.44
C LYS A 221 0.36 16.15 5.86
N THR A 222 -0.95 16.17 6.12
CA THR A 222 -1.50 16.60 7.41
C THR A 222 -1.90 15.43 8.32
N ILE A 223 -1.87 14.18 7.82
CA ILE A 223 -2.36 12.99 8.54
C ILE A 223 -1.72 12.79 9.91
N PHE A 224 -0.44 13.13 10.05
CA PHE A 224 0.32 13.00 11.31
C PHE A 224 0.48 14.31 12.09
N SER A 225 0.15 15.47 11.50
CA SER A 225 0.46 16.79 12.08
C SER A 225 -0.13 17.00 13.47
N ASN A 226 -1.40 16.65 13.66
CA ASN A 226 -2.07 16.82 14.96
C ASN A 226 -1.44 15.97 16.08
N PHE A 227 -0.92 14.79 15.75
CA PHE A 227 -0.28 13.90 16.72
C PHE A 227 1.08 14.45 17.15
N ILE A 228 1.88 14.88 16.17
CA ILE A 228 3.17 15.53 16.39
C ILE A 228 3.01 16.79 17.26
N GLU A 229 2.03 17.64 16.95
CA GLU A 229 1.80 18.88 17.70
C GLU A 229 1.30 18.66 19.12
N SER A 230 0.48 17.62 19.33
CA SER A 230 -0.07 17.30 20.65
C SER A 230 0.85 16.42 21.51
N GLY A 231 1.98 15.95 20.96
CA GLY A 231 2.86 14.98 21.61
C GLY A 231 2.24 13.60 21.81
N LYS A 232 1.14 13.31 21.09
CA LYS A 232 0.46 12.00 21.10
C LYS A 232 1.00 11.11 20.00
N GLY A 233 0.64 9.83 20.05
CA GLY A 233 1.04 8.85 19.05
C GLY A 233 -0.12 8.05 18.48
N LEU A 234 0.28 7.07 17.67
CA LEU A 234 -0.63 6.12 17.04
C LEU A 234 -0.16 4.70 17.30
N LYS A 235 -1.10 3.78 17.52
CA LYS A 235 -0.85 2.35 17.54
C LYS A 235 -1.68 1.68 16.44
N PHE A 236 -0.99 1.04 15.50
CA PHE A 236 -1.57 0.25 14.44
C PHE A 236 -1.54 -1.22 14.84
N ILE A 237 -2.67 -1.91 14.74
CA ILE A 237 -2.79 -3.34 15.02
C ILE A 237 -3.41 -3.99 13.78
N THR A 238 -2.66 -4.87 13.12
CA THR A 238 -3.17 -5.67 11.99
C THR A 238 -3.42 -7.10 12.43
N LYS A 239 -4.45 -7.74 11.90
CA LYS A 239 -4.70 -9.17 12.12
C LYS A 239 -5.23 -9.82 10.85
N LEU A 240 -4.58 -10.91 10.44
CA LEU A 240 -5.05 -11.77 9.34
C LEU A 240 -6.09 -12.76 9.87
N ASP A 241 -7.01 -13.20 9.01
CA ASP A 241 -7.93 -14.31 9.34
C ASP A 241 -7.51 -15.64 8.68
N PHE A 242 -6.32 -15.67 8.07
CA PHE A 242 -5.79 -16.82 7.37
C PHE A 242 -4.27 -16.99 7.60
N PRO A 243 -3.72 -18.20 7.45
CA PRO A 243 -2.28 -18.45 7.53
C PRO A 243 -1.46 -17.58 6.56
N ARG A 244 -0.35 -16.99 7.03
CA ARG A 244 0.51 -16.06 6.26
C ARG A 244 1.07 -16.61 4.94
N ASN A 245 1.06 -17.93 4.78
CA ASN A 245 1.52 -18.64 3.59
C ASN A 245 0.43 -18.92 2.54
N TRP A 246 -0.83 -18.54 2.78
CA TRP A 246 -1.98 -18.87 1.90
C TRP A 246 -2.13 -18.02 0.63
N GLY A 247 -1.37 -16.93 0.48
CA GLY A 247 -1.39 -16.15 -0.77
C GLY A 247 -2.70 -15.41 -1.08
N LEU A 248 -3.61 -15.25 -0.10
CA LEU A 248 -4.93 -14.60 -0.29
C LEU A 248 -4.90 -13.06 -0.30
N GLY A 249 -3.75 -12.44 -0.59
CA GLY A 249 -3.65 -10.97 -0.69
C GLY A 249 -3.44 -10.24 0.65
N SER A 250 -2.53 -10.73 1.51
CA SER A 250 -2.19 -10.03 2.76
C SER A 250 -1.64 -8.62 2.52
N SER A 251 -0.94 -8.38 1.40
CA SER A 251 -0.42 -7.04 1.08
C SER A 251 -1.52 -6.11 0.59
N SER A 252 -2.38 -6.55 -0.34
CA SER A 252 -3.44 -5.71 -0.90
C SER A 252 -4.47 -5.32 0.16
N THR A 253 -4.90 -6.27 0.99
CA THR A 253 -5.82 -5.98 2.11
C THR A 253 -5.22 -5.02 3.13
N LEU A 254 -3.92 -5.10 3.40
CA LEU A 254 -3.22 -4.15 4.27
C LEU A 254 -3.22 -2.75 3.66
N ILE A 255 -2.82 -2.63 2.40
CA ILE A 255 -2.78 -1.36 1.67
C ILE A 255 -4.17 -0.73 1.62
N ASN A 256 -5.21 -1.50 1.30
CA ASN A 256 -6.58 -0.99 1.22
C ASN A 256 -7.07 -0.46 2.58
N ASN A 257 -6.91 -1.24 3.66
CA ASN A 257 -7.29 -0.82 5.01
C ASN A 257 -6.58 0.48 5.44
N ILE A 258 -5.29 0.58 5.14
CA ILE A 258 -4.48 1.75 5.52
C ILE A 258 -4.81 2.96 4.66
N ALA A 259 -5.03 2.76 3.36
CA ALA A 259 -5.47 3.82 2.45
C ALA A 259 -6.80 4.42 2.92
N ASN A 260 -7.75 3.57 3.33
CA ASN A 260 -9.03 3.98 3.91
C ASN A 260 -8.86 4.79 5.21
N TRP A 261 -7.97 4.34 6.10
CA TRP A 261 -7.64 5.10 7.31
C TRP A 261 -7.02 6.46 7.00
N ALA A 262 -6.04 6.48 6.09
CA ALA A 262 -5.27 7.66 5.72
C ALA A 262 -6.01 8.61 4.78
N LYS A 263 -7.12 8.16 4.19
CA LYS A 263 -7.88 8.86 3.13
C LYS A 263 -7.01 9.20 1.92
N VAL A 264 -6.27 8.21 1.43
CA VAL A 264 -5.43 8.29 0.22
C VAL A 264 -5.87 7.24 -0.80
N ASP A 265 -5.44 7.38 -2.04
CA ASP A 265 -5.74 6.42 -3.12
C ASP A 265 -4.99 5.09 -2.89
N ALA A 266 -5.73 3.99 -2.76
CA ALA A 266 -5.19 2.65 -2.51
C ALA A 266 -4.38 2.08 -3.69
N PHE A 267 -4.79 2.37 -4.93
CA PHE A 267 -4.06 1.95 -6.13
C PHE A 267 -2.72 2.70 -6.24
N LYS A 268 -2.73 4.00 -5.95
CA LYS A 268 -1.49 4.80 -5.92
C LYS A 268 -0.56 4.33 -4.81
N LEU A 269 -1.10 4.05 -3.63
CA LEU A 269 -0.32 3.51 -2.52
C LEU A 269 0.26 2.13 -2.85
N LEU A 270 -0.48 1.25 -3.52
CA LEU A 270 0.02 -0.04 -4.00
C LEU A 270 1.17 0.16 -4.99
N GLU A 271 0.99 1.01 -6.00
CA GLU A 271 1.99 1.29 -7.05
C GLU A 271 3.33 1.74 -6.44
N LEU A 272 3.28 2.64 -5.46
CA LEU A 272 4.45 3.23 -4.81
C LEU A 272 5.12 2.30 -3.77
N THR A 273 4.50 1.17 -3.42
CA THR A 273 4.99 0.26 -2.37
C THR A 273 5.28 -1.15 -2.88
N PHE A 274 4.24 -1.87 -3.30
CA PHE A 274 4.35 -3.28 -3.68
C PHE A 274 4.38 -3.50 -5.19
N GLY A 275 3.76 -2.60 -5.96
CA GLY A 275 3.44 -2.77 -7.38
C GLY A 275 2.34 -3.81 -7.62
N GLY A 276 2.02 -4.08 -8.90
CA GLY A 276 1.03 -5.06 -9.31
C GLY A 276 0.01 -4.50 -10.30
N SER A 277 -0.98 -5.30 -10.71
CA SER A 277 -2.03 -4.81 -11.61
C SER A 277 -3.12 -4.02 -10.90
N GLY A 278 -3.28 -4.17 -9.57
CA GLY A 278 -4.32 -3.50 -8.77
C GLY A 278 -5.63 -4.29 -8.61
N TYR A 279 -5.80 -5.44 -9.27
CA TYR A 279 -7.04 -6.23 -9.17
C TYR A 279 -7.35 -6.70 -7.74
N ASP A 280 -6.30 -6.91 -6.94
CA ASP A 280 -6.37 -7.38 -5.57
C ASP A 280 -6.71 -6.26 -4.58
N ILE A 281 -6.41 -4.99 -4.93
CA ILE A 281 -6.97 -3.81 -4.26
C ILE A 281 -8.45 -3.70 -4.57
N ALA A 282 -8.82 -3.74 -5.86
CA ALA A 282 -10.22 -3.73 -6.25
C ALA A 282 -11.00 -4.83 -5.52
N CYS A 283 -10.51 -6.07 -5.53
CA CYS A 283 -11.18 -7.18 -4.85
C CYS A 283 -11.31 -6.97 -3.33
N ALA A 284 -10.35 -6.30 -2.69
CA ALA A 284 -10.38 -5.99 -1.26
C ALA A 284 -11.43 -4.94 -0.89
N GLU A 285 -11.85 -4.09 -1.84
CA GLU A 285 -12.89 -3.07 -1.69
C GLU A 285 -14.32 -3.62 -1.89
N HIS A 286 -14.47 -4.85 -2.41
CA HIS A 286 -15.76 -5.44 -2.76
C HIS A 286 -16.11 -6.66 -1.89
N ASN A 287 -17.42 -6.86 -1.70
CA ASN A 287 -17.98 -8.04 -1.01
C ASN A 287 -18.56 -9.09 -1.98
N PHE A 288 -18.56 -8.80 -3.28
CA PHE A 288 -19.05 -9.67 -4.34
C PHE A 288 -17.94 -9.93 -5.38
N PRO A 289 -18.03 -11.02 -6.16
CA PRO A 289 -17.14 -11.22 -7.31
C PRO A 289 -17.10 -10.01 -8.24
N ILE A 290 -15.92 -9.72 -8.77
CA ILE A 290 -15.70 -8.60 -9.69
C ILE A 290 -15.06 -9.07 -10.98
N THR A 291 -15.39 -8.38 -12.06
CA THR A 291 -14.50 -8.26 -13.21
C THR A 291 -13.59 -7.06 -13.05
N TYR A 292 -12.33 -7.24 -13.42
CA TYR A 292 -11.30 -6.22 -13.40
C TYR A 292 -10.60 -6.16 -14.75
N GLN A 293 -10.39 -4.95 -15.28
CA GLN A 293 -9.65 -4.74 -16.52
C GLN A 293 -8.87 -3.42 -16.46
N LEU A 294 -7.63 -3.41 -16.96
CA LEU A 294 -6.89 -2.16 -17.17
C LEU A 294 -7.24 -1.58 -18.54
N GLU A 295 -7.86 -0.41 -18.56
CA GLU A 295 -8.15 0.36 -19.77
C GLU A 295 -7.32 1.65 -19.75
N ASN A 296 -6.40 1.82 -20.70
CA ASN A 296 -5.47 2.96 -20.72
C ASN A 296 -4.69 3.15 -19.40
N SER A 297 -4.34 2.05 -18.73
CA SER A 297 -3.70 2.01 -17.40
C SER A 297 -4.59 2.41 -16.21
N TYR A 298 -5.89 2.61 -16.43
CA TYR A 298 -6.85 2.87 -15.37
C TYR A 298 -7.68 1.61 -15.06
N PRO A 299 -7.96 1.33 -13.77
CA PRO A 299 -8.78 0.19 -13.37
C PRO A 299 -10.24 0.41 -13.75
N ASN A 300 -10.80 -0.51 -14.54
CA ASN A 300 -12.24 -0.68 -14.76
C ASN A 300 -12.72 -1.87 -13.92
N VAL A 301 -13.56 -1.60 -12.92
CA VAL A 301 -14.05 -2.60 -11.96
C VAL A 301 -15.57 -2.68 -12.07
N LYS A 302 -16.09 -3.90 -12.20
CA LYS A 302 -17.54 -4.14 -12.20
C LYS A 302 -17.87 -5.36 -11.36
N GLU A 303 -18.80 -5.22 -10.43
CA GLU A 303 -19.38 -6.36 -9.72
C GLU A 303 -20.12 -7.27 -10.70
N VAL A 304 -20.00 -8.59 -10.49
CA VAL A 304 -20.65 -9.62 -11.30
C VAL A 304 -21.24 -10.69 -10.41
N HIS A 305 -22.35 -11.28 -10.85
CA HIS A 305 -22.92 -12.43 -10.17
C HIS A 305 -22.22 -13.70 -10.64
N PHE A 306 -21.27 -14.21 -9.85
CA PHE A 306 -20.62 -15.50 -10.09
C PHE A 306 -20.83 -16.43 -8.89
N ASN A 307 -21.84 -17.28 -9.00
CA ASN A 307 -22.23 -18.24 -7.97
C ASN A 307 -22.63 -19.56 -8.65
N PRO A 308 -21.65 -20.33 -9.17
CA PRO A 308 -21.94 -21.47 -10.03
C PRO A 308 -22.78 -22.53 -9.32
N SER A 309 -23.77 -23.10 -10.02
CA SER A 309 -24.64 -24.17 -9.53
C SER A 309 -23.84 -25.41 -9.10
N PHE A 310 -22.71 -25.66 -9.76
CA PHE A 310 -21.78 -26.76 -9.52
C PHE A 310 -20.68 -26.46 -8.49
N LYS A 311 -20.79 -25.39 -7.69
CA LYS A 311 -19.78 -25.00 -6.68
C LYS A 311 -19.45 -26.08 -5.65
N ASN A 312 -20.34 -27.06 -5.43
CA ASN A 312 -20.09 -28.21 -4.56
C ASN A 312 -19.06 -29.20 -5.14
N LEU A 313 -18.75 -29.09 -6.42
CA LEU A 313 -17.72 -29.88 -7.13
C LEU A 313 -16.37 -29.14 -7.19
N LEU A 314 -16.30 -27.94 -6.62
CA LEU A 314 -15.11 -27.09 -6.66
C LEU A 314 -14.40 -27.05 -5.30
N TYR A 315 -13.08 -27.14 -5.35
CA TYR A 315 -12.19 -27.16 -4.18
C TYR A 315 -10.97 -26.28 -4.42
N PHE A 316 -10.44 -25.71 -3.35
CA PHE A 316 -9.17 -25.01 -3.33
C PHE A 316 -8.13 -25.89 -2.61
N VAL A 317 -7.02 -26.18 -3.27
CA VAL A 317 -5.92 -26.96 -2.68
C VAL A 317 -4.68 -26.08 -2.57
N HIS A 318 -4.12 -25.96 -1.37
CA HIS A 318 -2.87 -25.21 -1.16
C HIS A 318 -1.67 -26.11 -1.46
N LEU A 319 -0.75 -25.62 -2.30
CA LEU A 319 0.43 -26.37 -2.74
C LEU A 319 1.61 -26.34 -1.75
N ASN A 320 1.40 -25.87 -0.52
CA ASN A 320 2.42 -25.69 0.53
C ASN A 320 3.63 -24.83 0.12
N LYS A 321 3.54 -24.13 -1.01
CA LYS A 321 4.63 -23.35 -1.59
C LYS A 321 4.15 -21.95 -1.88
N LYS A 322 4.52 -21.00 -1.03
CA LYS A 322 4.25 -19.59 -1.30
C LYS A 322 5.05 -19.14 -2.52
N LYS A 323 4.41 -18.48 -3.48
CA LYS A 323 5.09 -17.93 -4.66
C LYS A 323 5.29 -16.43 -4.55
N ASN A 324 6.45 -15.97 -4.99
CA ASN A 324 6.73 -14.55 -5.13
C ASN A 324 6.15 -14.06 -6.46
N SER A 325 5.08 -13.28 -6.42
CA SER A 325 4.42 -12.77 -7.62
C SER A 325 5.36 -11.91 -8.48
N ARG A 326 6.35 -11.22 -7.88
CA ARG A 326 7.30 -10.37 -8.63
C ARG A 326 8.15 -11.18 -9.60
N GLU A 327 8.67 -12.32 -9.17
CA GLU A 327 9.45 -13.22 -10.03
C GLU A 327 8.61 -13.76 -11.19
N GLY A 328 7.37 -14.16 -10.90
CA GLY A 328 6.43 -14.61 -11.94
C GLY A 328 6.14 -13.53 -12.97
N ILE A 329 5.94 -12.27 -12.52
CA ILE A 329 5.70 -11.12 -13.40
C ILE A 329 6.94 -10.82 -14.26
N MET A 330 8.13 -10.89 -13.68
CA MET A 330 9.38 -10.70 -14.43
C MET A 330 9.51 -11.73 -15.55
N GLU A 331 9.23 -13.00 -15.27
CA GLU A 331 9.32 -14.06 -16.27
C GLU A 331 8.24 -13.93 -17.35
N TYR A 332 7.01 -13.57 -16.95
CA TYR A 332 5.94 -13.22 -17.88
C TYR A 332 6.34 -12.08 -18.80
N ASN A 333 6.89 -10.98 -18.27
CA ASN A 333 7.32 -9.82 -19.06
C ASN A 333 8.45 -10.16 -20.05
N LYS A 334 9.32 -11.12 -19.73
CA LYS A 334 10.35 -11.60 -20.67
C LYS A 334 9.76 -12.43 -21.80
N ASN A 335 8.72 -13.23 -21.50
CA ASN A 335 8.16 -14.20 -22.44
C ASN A 335 7.00 -13.64 -23.27
N LYS A 336 6.29 -12.61 -22.80
CA LYS A 336 5.15 -12.02 -23.50
C LYS A 336 5.58 -11.41 -24.83
N LYS A 337 5.21 -12.06 -25.94
CA LYS A 337 5.38 -11.56 -27.30
C LYS A 337 4.10 -11.86 -28.08
N ALA A 338 3.56 -10.86 -28.77
CA ALA A 338 2.37 -10.99 -29.62
C ALA A 338 1.18 -11.71 -28.94
N ILE A 339 0.84 -11.30 -27.71
CA ILE A 339 -0.22 -11.94 -26.91
C ILE A 339 -1.61 -11.34 -27.13
N SER A 340 -1.80 -10.42 -28.07
CA SER A 340 -3.06 -9.71 -28.28
C SER A 340 -4.23 -10.66 -28.58
N ASP A 341 -4.01 -11.70 -29.38
CA ASP A 341 -5.07 -12.67 -29.70
C ASP A 341 -5.36 -13.58 -28.51
N LYS A 342 -4.32 -14.00 -27.78
CA LYS A 342 -4.47 -14.71 -26.51
C LYS A 342 -5.25 -13.89 -25.47
N ILE A 343 -5.05 -12.56 -25.42
CA ILE A 343 -5.84 -11.68 -24.55
C ILE A 343 -7.32 -11.69 -24.96
N LYS A 344 -7.65 -11.66 -26.26
CA LYS A 344 -9.04 -11.77 -26.73
C LYS A 344 -9.66 -13.12 -26.34
N GLU A 345 -8.90 -14.20 -26.47
CA GLU A 345 -9.33 -15.54 -26.04
C GLU A 345 -9.59 -15.59 -24.53
N ILE A 346 -8.67 -15.08 -23.71
CA ILE A 346 -8.85 -14.98 -22.25
C ILE A 346 -10.09 -14.15 -21.90
N ASN A 347 -10.32 -13.03 -22.59
CA ASN A 347 -11.52 -12.21 -22.38
C ASN A 347 -12.80 -12.98 -22.68
N SER A 348 -12.81 -13.78 -23.74
CA SER A 348 -13.94 -14.66 -24.09
C SER A 348 -14.15 -15.74 -23.02
N ILE A 349 -13.07 -16.41 -22.61
CA ILE A 349 -13.11 -17.43 -21.56
C ILE A 349 -13.63 -16.85 -20.24
N THR A 350 -13.15 -15.68 -19.81
CA THR A 350 -13.62 -15.02 -18.59
C THR A 350 -15.13 -14.76 -18.64
N LYS A 351 -15.64 -14.23 -19.75
CA LYS A 351 -17.08 -13.98 -19.93
C LYS A 351 -17.89 -15.28 -19.88
N ASN A 352 -17.43 -16.31 -20.57
CA ASN A 352 -18.12 -17.60 -20.62
C ASN A 352 -18.10 -18.30 -19.26
N ILE A 353 -16.99 -18.23 -18.51
CA ILE A 353 -16.91 -18.75 -17.14
C ILE A 353 -17.94 -18.06 -16.25
N ILE A 354 -18.12 -16.74 -16.36
CA ILE A 354 -19.09 -16.00 -15.55
C ILE A 354 -20.53 -16.47 -15.83
N SER A 355 -20.86 -16.78 -17.09
CA SER A 355 -22.21 -17.17 -17.50
C SER A 355 -22.50 -18.68 -17.46
N CYS A 356 -21.48 -19.53 -17.41
CA CYS A 356 -21.67 -20.98 -17.53
C CYS A 356 -22.44 -21.56 -16.33
N THR A 357 -23.26 -22.58 -16.61
CA THR A 357 -24.09 -23.26 -15.60
C THR A 357 -23.83 -24.77 -15.54
N ALA A 358 -23.10 -25.33 -16.50
CA ALA A 358 -22.72 -26.73 -16.57
C ALA A 358 -21.25 -26.91 -16.20
N ILE A 359 -20.96 -27.97 -15.43
CA ILE A 359 -19.60 -28.26 -14.98
C ILE A 359 -18.69 -28.67 -16.13
N GLU A 360 -19.23 -29.34 -17.15
CA GLU A 360 -18.51 -29.78 -18.34
C GLU A 360 -17.98 -28.58 -19.13
N GLU A 361 -18.81 -27.56 -19.33
CA GLU A 361 -18.41 -26.31 -19.98
C GLU A 361 -17.35 -25.58 -19.16
N PHE A 362 -17.56 -25.45 -17.84
CA PHE A 362 -16.60 -24.83 -16.94
C PHE A 362 -15.23 -25.52 -17.00
N ASN A 363 -15.21 -26.86 -17.00
CA ASN A 363 -13.99 -27.67 -17.07
C ASN A 363 -13.22 -27.43 -18.37
N LEU A 364 -13.91 -27.37 -19.52
CA LEU A 364 -13.28 -27.04 -20.80
C LEU A 364 -12.68 -25.63 -20.80
N LEU A 365 -13.39 -24.66 -20.21
CA LEU A 365 -12.96 -23.27 -20.15
C LEU A 365 -11.73 -23.08 -19.27
N ILE A 366 -11.66 -23.72 -18.08
CA ILE A 366 -10.48 -23.61 -17.21
C ILE A 366 -9.27 -24.34 -17.80
N GLU A 367 -9.46 -25.42 -18.55
CA GLU A 367 -8.36 -26.14 -19.22
C GLU A 367 -7.81 -25.33 -20.41
N ALA A 368 -8.69 -24.72 -21.21
CA ALA A 368 -8.31 -23.78 -22.26
C ALA A 368 -7.55 -22.57 -21.67
N HIS A 369 -8.04 -22.04 -20.54
CA HIS A 369 -7.38 -20.95 -19.82
C HIS A 369 -5.96 -21.33 -19.39
N GLU A 370 -5.80 -22.48 -18.70
CA GLU A 370 -4.50 -22.96 -18.24
C GLU A 370 -3.52 -23.17 -19.40
N THR A 371 -4.01 -23.74 -20.51
CA THR A 371 -3.20 -23.97 -21.72
C THR A 371 -2.67 -22.66 -22.31
N ILE A 372 -3.53 -21.63 -22.39
CA ILE A 372 -3.13 -20.31 -22.90
C ILE A 372 -2.08 -19.69 -21.98
N ILE A 373 -2.33 -19.63 -20.66
CA ILE A 373 -1.37 -19.01 -19.72
C ILE A 373 -0.04 -19.77 -19.71
N SER A 374 -0.09 -21.10 -19.61
CA SER A 374 1.07 -22.01 -19.69
C SER A 374 1.93 -21.72 -20.92
N SER A 375 1.31 -21.55 -22.09
CA SER A 375 2.01 -21.23 -23.33
C SER A 375 2.67 -19.85 -23.33
N ILE A 376 2.11 -18.87 -22.60
CA ILE A 376 2.68 -17.51 -22.51
C ILE A 376 3.88 -17.52 -21.58
N ILE A 377 3.76 -18.13 -20.40
CA ILE A 377 4.83 -18.15 -19.40
C ILE A 377 5.88 -19.24 -19.64
N LYS A 378 5.65 -20.12 -20.63
CA LYS A 378 6.50 -21.26 -21.00
C LYS A 378 6.79 -22.21 -19.84
N GLN A 379 5.77 -22.51 -19.05
CA GLN A 379 5.84 -23.48 -17.95
C GLN A 379 4.72 -24.49 -18.11
N PRO A 380 4.93 -25.78 -17.77
CA PRO A 380 3.87 -26.77 -17.79
C PRO A 380 2.71 -26.39 -16.85
N THR A 381 1.52 -26.93 -17.13
CA THR A 381 0.39 -26.80 -16.22
C THR A 381 0.68 -27.52 -14.91
N ILE A 382 0.02 -27.11 -13.82
CA ILE A 382 0.19 -27.78 -12.52
C ILE A 382 -0.34 -29.21 -12.56
N LYS A 383 -1.38 -29.45 -13.35
CA LYS A 383 -1.89 -30.81 -13.60
C LYS A 383 -0.79 -31.69 -14.20
N ASP A 384 -0.15 -31.24 -15.28
CA ASP A 384 0.89 -32.03 -15.95
C ASP A 384 2.14 -32.22 -15.09
N LEU A 385 2.50 -31.21 -14.29
CA LEU A 385 3.71 -31.21 -13.48
C LEU A 385 3.58 -32.07 -12.21
N LEU A 386 2.44 -32.00 -11.51
CA LEU A 386 2.29 -32.56 -10.16
C LEU A 386 1.18 -33.61 -10.03
N PHE A 387 0.20 -33.60 -10.92
CA PHE A 387 -1.06 -34.34 -10.72
C PHE A 387 -1.56 -35.00 -12.00
N LYS A 388 -0.64 -35.54 -12.80
CA LYS A 388 -0.94 -36.13 -14.12
C LYS A 388 -1.94 -37.29 -14.05
N ASP A 389 -1.95 -38.01 -12.93
CA ASP A 389 -2.84 -39.13 -12.59
C ASP A 389 -4.17 -38.70 -11.96
N PHE A 390 -4.38 -37.41 -11.70
CA PHE A 390 -5.62 -36.94 -11.10
C PHE A 390 -6.80 -36.99 -12.08
N ASN A 391 -7.86 -37.71 -11.70
CA ASN A 391 -9.11 -37.76 -12.45
C ASN A 391 -9.99 -36.54 -12.14
N GLY A 392 -9.63 -35.40 -12.72
CA GLY A 392 -10.35 -34.13 -12.59
C GLY A 392 -9.64 -32.99 -13.32
N PHE A 393 -10.06 -31.75 -13.07
CA PHE A 393 -9.49 -30.56 -13.69
C PHE A 393 -8.82 -29.69 -12.63
N ILE A 394 -7.69 -29.09 -13.00
CA ILE A 394 -6.87 -28.27 -12.11
C ILE A 394 -6.53 -26.99 -12.83
N LYS A 395 -6.66 -25.88 -12.10
CA LYS A 395 -6.31 -24.55 -12.54
C LYS A 395 -5.45 -23.84 -11.49
N SER A 396 -4.39 -23.17 -11.95
CA SER A 396 -3.56 -22.29 -11.13
C SER A 396 -4.32 -21.01 -10.77
N LEU A 397 -4.12 -20.48 -9.56
CA LEU A 397 -4.72 -19.21 -9.12
C LEU A 397 -3.62 -18.20 -8.78
N GLY A 398 -3.60 -17.08 -9.48
CA GLY A 398 -2.60 -16.02 -9.27
C GLY A 398 -1.21 -16.40 -9.80
N ALA A 399 -0.20 -16.43 -8.93
CA ALA A 399 1.18 -16.69 -9.34
C ALA A 399 1.42 -18.21 -9.56
N TRP A 400 1.88 -18.58 -10.76
CA TRP A 400 2.03 -19.96 -11.20
C TRP A 400 2.98 -20.79 -10.32
N GLY A 401 2.61 -22.05 -10.03
CA GLY A 401 3.48 -23.00 -9.35
C GLY A 401 3.45 -22.97 -7.82
N GLY A 402 2.44 -22.37 -7.20
CA GLY A 402 2.28 -22.34 -5.75
C GLY A 402 0.95 -21.77 -5.29
N ASP A 403 0.88 -21.39 -4.02
CA ASP A 403 -0.33 -20.91 -3.34
C ASP A 403 -1.50 -21.89 -3.54
N PHE A 404 -2.70 -21.39 -3.87
CA PHE A 404 -3.87 -22.22 -4.12
C PHE A 404 -4.02 -22.57 -5.61
N ILE A 405 -4.49 -23.79 -5.87
CA ILE A 405 -5.09 -24.18 -7.14
C ILE A 405 -6.60 -24.34 -6.96
N LEU A 406 -7.35 -24.11 -8.04
CA LEU A 406 -8.74 -24.53 -8.17
C LEU A 406 -8.80 -25.95 -8.72
N VAL A 407 -9.58 -26.79 -8.07
CA VAL A 407 -9.81 -28.18 -8.46
C VAL A 407 -11.29 -28.39 -8.72
N SER A 408 -11.60 -29.00 -9.85
CA SER A 408 -12.92 -29.51 -10.18
C SER A 408 -12.90 -31.04 -10.16
N SER A 409 -13.78 -31.64 -9.36
CA SER A 409 -13.89 -33.09 -9.22
C SER A 409 -15.31 -33.51 -8.85
N THR A 410 -15.76 -34.65 -9.40
CA THR A 410 -17.07 -35.23 -9.11
C THR A 410 -17.16 -35.83 -7.71
N ASN A 411 -16.03 -36.24 -7.15
CA ASN A 411 -15.91 -36.79 -5.79
C ASN A 411 -15.07 -35.86 -4.91
N ASN A 412 -15.15 -36.02 -3.58
CA ASN A 412 -14.28 -35.28 -2.68
C ASN A 412 -12.81 -35.67 -2.90
N PRO A 413 -11.95 -34.74 -3.36
CA PRO A 413 -10.58 -35.08 -3.75
C PRO A 413 -9.60 -35.08 -2.57
N SER A 414 -10.08 -34.89 -1.33
CA SER A 414 -9.24 -34.68 -0.15
C SER A 414 -8.21 -35.79 0.07
N ASN A 415 -8.60 -37.07 -0.05
CA ASN A 415 -7.68 -38.19 0.18
C ASN A 415 -6.53 -38.16 -0.84
N TYR A 416 -6.86 -38.00 -2.13
CA TYR A 416 -5.85 -37.92 -3.20
C TYR A 416 -4.79 -36.84 -2.92
N PHE A 417 -5.20 -35.63 -2.54
CA PHE A 417 -4.26 -34.53 -2.29
C PHE A 417 -3.49 -34.72 -0.97
N LYS A 418 -4.13 -35.22 0.08
CA LYS A 418 -3.49 -35.50 1.37
C LYS A 418 -2.43 -36.59 1.27
N ASP A 419 -2.71 -37.65 0.52
CA ASP A 419 -1.76 -38.74 0.27
C ASP A 419 -0.51 -38.25 -0.47
N LYS A 420 -0.63 -37.14 -1.21
CA LYS A 420 0.49 -36.43 -1.87
C LYS A 420 1.10 -35.31 -1.04
N GLY A 421 0.70 -35.15 0.22
CA GLY A 421 1.24 -34.17 1.18
C GLY A 421 0.55 -32.79 1.17
N TYR A 422 -0.52 -32.61 0.41
CA TYR A 422 -1.28 -31.36 0.34
C TYR A 422 -2.48 -31.38 1.30
N ASN A 423 -2.24 -31.01 2.55
CA ASN A 423 -3.22 -31.18 3.64
C ASN A 423 -4.36 -30.16 3.62
N THR A 424 -4.16 -29.00 3.00
CA THR A 424 -5.15 -27.92 2.96
C THR A 424 -6.03 -28.07 1.72
N VAL A 425 -7.19 -28.70 1.89
CA VAL A 425 -8.21 -28.90 0.85
C VAL A 425 -9.52 -28.26 1.34
N ILE A 426 -9.95 -27.19 0.68
CA ILE A 426 -11.05 -26.33 1.15
C ILE A 426 -12.16 -26.32 0.10
N PRO A 427 -13.39 -26.75 0.41
CA PRO A 427 -14.51 -26.64 -0.52
C PRO A 427 -14.80 -25.18 -0.89
N TYR A 428 -15.24 -24.92 -2.12
CA TYR A 428 -15.48 -23.57 -2.62
C TYR A 428 -16.33 -22.71 -1.68
N SER A 429 -17.42 -23.27 -1.16
CA SER A 429 -18.36 -22.60 -0.24
C SER A 429 -17.77 -22.19 1.11
N LYS A 430 -16.61 -22.75 1.49
CA LYS A 430 -15.88 -22.40 2.71
C LYS A 430 -14.82 -21.33 2.51
N MET A 431 -14.44 -21.05 1.25
CA MET A 431 -13.42 -20.05 0.92
C MET A 431 -14.04 -18.76 0.40
N VAL A 432 -15.00 -18.86 -0.51
CA VAL A 432 -15.53 -17.72 -1.27
C VAL A 432 -16.60 -16.95 -0.49
N LEU A 433 -16.48 -15.62 -0.49
CA LEU A 433 -17.53 -14.70 -0.07
C LEU A 433 -18.49 -14.49 -1.24
N ASN A 434 -19.72 -14.99 -1.11
CA ASN A 434 -20.78 -14.94 -2.11
C ASN A 434 -22.06 -14.37 -1.52
#